data_AF-F2QSH2-F1
#
_entry.id   AF-F2QSH2-F1
#
_cell.length_a   1.000
_cell.length_b   1.000
_cell.length_c   1.000
_cell.angle_alpha   90.00
_cell.angle_beta   90.00
_cell.angle_gamma   90.00
#
_symmetry.space_group_name_H-M   'P 1'
#
loop_
_entity.id
_entity.type
_entity.pdbx_description
1 polymer ?
#
loop_
_entity_poly.entity_id
_entity_poly.type
_entity_poly.pdbx_seq_one_letter_code
_entity_poly.pdbx_strand_id
1 'polypeptide(L)'
;MDSEKEIPESTLTLPISRIKKIIKMDSDHVSCSDSATYLLGVSTELFVKSFVEVASGNAKIENRKKITYQDFSKVVRTFDNLAFLNDTVPPTIKVRDLIETETAKANQA
;
A
#
# COMPACT_ATOMS: atom_id res chain seq x y z
N MET A 1 11.33 38.47 -11.22
CA MET A 1 11.10 38.09 -9.82
C MET A 1 10.02 37.03 -9.85
N ASP A 2 10.47 35.80 -9.70
CA ASP A 2 9.68 34.59 -9.87
C ASP A 2 8.43 34.61 -9.01
N SER A 3 7.30 34.43 -9.67
CA SER A 3 6.00 34.27 -9.06
C SER A 3 5.90 32.83 -8.55
N GLU A 4 6.37 32.58 -7.32
CA GLU A 4 5.94 31.41 -6.56
C GLU A 4 4.43 31.56 -6.32
N LYS A 5 3.64 31.03 -7.26
CA LYS A 5 2.21 30.83 -7.08
C LYS A 5 2.05 29.91 -5.89
N GLU A 6 1.50 30.44 -4.80
CA GLU A 6 0.97 29.64 -3.69
C GLU A 6 0.13 28.50 -4.28
N ILE A 7 0.60 27.27 -4.06
CA ILE A 7 -0.18 26.08 -4.39
C ILE A 7 -1.43 26.19 -3.50
N PRO A 8 -2.64 26.25 -4.08
CA PRO A 8 -3.85 26.37 -3.30
C PRO A 8 -3.86 25.22 -2.30
N GLU A 9 -3.97 25.57 -1.02
CA GLU A 9 -4.05 24.63 0.08
C GLU A 9 -5.39 23.88 -0.01
N SER A 10 -5.56 23.02 -1.02
CA SER A 10 -6.47 21.88 -0.89
C SER A 10 -5.78 20.98 0.12
N THR A 11 -6.09 21.24 1.39
CA THR A 11 -5.54 20.59 2.58
C THR A 11 -5.47 19.09 2.35
N LEU A 12 -4.25 18.56 2.28
CA LEU A 12 -4.01 17.12 2.30
C LEU A 12 -4.75 16.52 3.50
N THR A 13 -5.43 15.39 3.28
CA THR A 13 -6.03 14.61 4.36
C THR A 13 -4.93 14.02 5.25
N LEU A 14 -3.80 13.66 4.64
CA LEU A 14 -2.60 13.20 5.33
C LEU A 14 -1.78 14.38 5.88
N PRO A 15 -1.47 14.44 7.20
CA PRO A 15 -0.70 15.54 7.76
C PRO A 15 0.73 15.61 7.23
N ILE A 16 1.14 16.78 6.73
CA ILE A 16 2.48 17.03 6.19
C ILE A 16 3.59 16.66 7.19
N SER A 17 3.39 16.93 8.49
CA SER A 17 4.36 16.59 9.53
C SER A 17 4.62 15.08 9.64
N ARG A 18 3.61 14.24 9.37
CA ARG A 18 3.74 12.79 9.35
C ARG A 18 4.45 12.31 8.10
N ILE A 19 4.14 12.90 6.94
CA ILE A 19 4.82 12.60 5.67
C ILE A 19 6.31 12.90 5.80
N LYS A 20 6.68 14.10 6.27
CA LYS A 20 8.10 14.48 6.50
C LYS A 20 8.79 13.54 7.50
N LYS A 21 8.08 13.09 8.54
CA LYS A 21 8.64 12.15 9.51
C LYS A 21 8.93 10.79 8.86
N ILE A 22 8.04 10.28 8.02
CA ILE A 22 8.20 8.99 7.31
C ILE A 22 9.39 9.05 6.34
N ILE A 23 9.50 10.13 5.55
CA ILE A 23 10.64 10.33 4.62
C ILE A 23 11.98 10.24 5.37
N LYS A 24 12.06 10.88 6.55
CA LYS A 24 13.27 10.90 7.38
C LYS A 24 13.60 9.58 8.09
N MET A 25 12.70 8.59 8.05
CA MET A 25 13.01 7.26 8.59
C MET A 25 13.90 6.45 7.65
N ASP A 26 14.00 6.86 6.39
CA ASP A 26 14.93 6.27 5.44
C ASP A 26 16.37 6.71 5.76
N SER A 27 17.27 5.72 5.94
CA SER A 27 18.68 5.96 6.25
C SER A 27 19.41 6.71 5.15
N ASP A 28 18.95 6.55 3.89
CA ASP A 28 19.55 7.16 2.71
C ASP A 28 18.70 8.33 2.18
N HIS A 29 17.90 8.96 3.04
CA HIS A 29 17.02 10.05 2.59
C HIS A 29 17.82 11.23 2.01
N VAL A 30 17.36 11.71 0.86
CA VAL A 30 17.78 12.99 0.27
C VAL A 30 16.78 14.07 0.72
N SER A 31 17.26 15.27 1.00
CA SER A 31 16.38 16.39 1.37
C SER A 31 15.32 16.64 0.30
N CYS A 32 14.04 16.56 0.66
CA CYS A 32 12.92 16.87 -0.24
C CYS A 32 12.48 18.33 -0.09
N SER A 33 12.14 18.98 -1.21
CA SER A 33 11.47 20.28 -1.17
C SER A 33 10.05 20.17 -0.59
N ASP A 34 9.47 21.29 -0.16
CA ASP A 34 8.10 21.31 0.34
C ASP A 34 7.09 20.91 -0.75
N SER A 35 7.30 21.32 -2.00
CA SER A 35 6.48 20.91 -3.14
C SER A 35 6.58 19.40 -3.42
N ALA A 36 7.77 18.80 -3.30
CA ALA A 36 7.94 17.35 -3.44
C ALA A 36 7.24 16.58 -2.31
N THR A 37 7.32 17.09 -1.09
CA THR A 37 6.59 16.53 0.07
C THR A 37 5.08 16.58 -0.14
N TYR A 38 4.57 17.69 -0.67
CA TYR A 38 3.16 17.85 -0.98
C TYR A 38 2.70 16.87 -2.06
N LEU A 39 3.47 16.77 -3.16
CA LEU A 39 3.17 15.82 -4.24
C LEU A 39 3.15 14.37 -3.73
N LEU A 40 4.11 13.99 -2.88
CA LEU A 40 4.13 12.68 -2.25
C LEU A 40 2.85 12.41 -1.43
N GLY A 41 2.35 13.42 -0.72
CA GLY A 41 1.07 13.36 -0.01
C GLY A 41 -0.09 13.04 -0.95
N VAL A 42 -0.24 13.83 -2.03
CA VAL A 42 -1.31 13.63 -3.02
C VAL A 42 -1.19 12.26 -3.68
N SER A 43 0.03 11.86 -4.07
CA SER A 43 0.29 10.55 -4.68
C SER A 43 -0.09 9.40 -3.73
N THR A 44 0.17 9.54 -2.43
CA THR A 44 -0.19 8.52 -1.43
C THR A 44 -1.71 8.40 -1.27
N GLU A 45 -2.44 9.53 -1.29
CA GLU A 45 -3.90 9.50 -1.24
C GLU A 45 -4.51 8.84 -2.47
N LEU A 46 -4.01 9.17 -3.66
CA LEU A 46 -4.41 8.52 -4.91
C LEU A 46 -4.07 7.04 -4.93
N PHE A 47 -2.91 6.67 -4.39
CA PHE A 47 -2.49 5.28 -4.24
C PHE A 47 -3.50 4.49 -3.39
N VAL A 48 -3.85 4.99 -2.19
CA VAL A 48 -4.82 4.31 -1.31
C VAL A 48 -6.18 4.18 -1.99
N LYS A 49 -6.65 5.24 -2.66
CA LYS A 49 -7.93 5.20 -3.40
C LYS A 49 -7.90 4.13 -4.49
N SER A 50 -6.88 4.14 -5.34
CA SER A 50 -6.74 3.17 -6.43
C SER A 50 -6.62 1.73 -5.88
N PHE A 51 -5.85 1.54 -4.81
CA PHE A 51 -5.68 0.22 -4.19
C PHE A 51 -7.01 -0.35 -3.67
N VAL A 52 -7.83 0.49 -3.02
CA VAL A 52 -9.17 0.09 -2.55
C VAL A 52 -10.14 -0.15 -3.71
N GLU A 53 -10.09 0.64 -4.78
CA GLU A 53 -10.93 0.43 -5.97
C GLU A 53 -10.66 -0.92 -6.64
N VAL A 54 -9.39 -1.28 -6.81
CA VAL A 54 -8.99 -2.57 -7.38
C VAL A 54 -9.43 -3.73 -6.46
N ALA A 55 -9.20 -3.61 -5.14
CA ALA A 55 -9.65 -4.61 -4.17
C ALA A 55 -11.19 -4.76 -4.13
N SER A 56 -11.93 -3.65 -4.27
CA SER A 56 -13.39 -3.64 -4.37
C SER A 56 -13.88 -4.38 -5.62
N GLY A 57 -13.14 -4.29 -6.74
CA GLY A 57 -13.42 -5.06 -7.95
C GLY A 57 -13.52 -6.56 -7.68
N ASN A 58 -12.58 -7.12 -6.93
CA ASN A 58 -12.60 -8.55 -6.55
C ASN A 58 -13.83 -8.91 -5.70
N ALA A 59 -14.17 -8.06 -4.73
CA ALA A 59 -15.36 -8.27 -3.89
C ALA A 59 -16.66 -8.25 -4.73
N LYS A 60 -16.75 -7.34 -5.71
CA LYS A 60 -17.90 -7.24 -6.62
C LYS A 60 -18.04 -8.47 -7.52
N ILE A 61 -16.93 -8.98 -8.06
CA ILE A 61 -16.92 -10.21 -8.88
C ILE A 61 -17.48 -11.39 -8.06
N GLU A 62 -17.15 -11.46 -6.78
CA GLU A 62 -17.65 -12.49 -5.86
C GLU A 62 -19.04 -12.17 -5.27
N ASN A 63 -19.76 -11.17 -5.79
CA ASN A 63 -21.07 -10.70 -5.31
C ASN A 63 -21.10 -10.32 -3.81
N ARG A 64 -19.96 -9.91 -3.26
CA ARG A 64 -19.84 -9.48 -1.87
C ARG A 64 -19.96 -7.96 -1.77
N LYS A 65 -20.72 -7.51 -0.77
CA LYS A 65 -20.85 -6.08 -0.42
C LYS A 65 -19.73 -5.58 0.51
N LYS A 66 -18.95 -6.50 1.09
CA LYS A 66 -17.88 -6.21 2.04
C LYS A 66 -16.54 -6.60 1.44
N ILE A 67 -15.58 -5.67 1.49
CA ILE A 67 -14.17 -5.90 1.14
C ILE A 67 -13.50 -6.59 2.32
N THR A 68 -12.69 -7.60 2.04
CA THR A 68 -12.00 -8.43 3.01
C THR A 68 -10.48 -8.36 2.78
N TYR A 69 -9.68 -8.80 3.76
CA TYR A 69 -8.23 -8.83 3.61
C TYR A 69 -7.77 -9.69 2.43
N GLN A 70 -8.49 -10.78 2.15
CA GLN A 70 -8.19 -11.65 1.01
C GLN A 70 -8.23 -10.89 -0.32
N ASP A 71 -9.12 -9.90 -0.45
CA ASP A 71 -9.21 -9.06 -1.65
C ASP A 71 -7.91 -8.27 -1.88
N PHE A 72 -7.34 -7.71 -0.81
CA PHE A 72 -6.08 -6.96 -0.88
C PHE A 72 -4.88 -7.87 -1.14
N SER A 73 -4.77 -8.99 -0.42
CA SER A 73 -3.66 -9.94 -0.63
C SER A 73 -3.64 -10.53 -2.05
N LYS A 74 -4.82 -10.76 -2.65
CA LYS A 74 -4.94 -11.18 -4.06
C LYS A 74 -4.43 -10.10 -5.01
N VAL A 75 -4.81 -8.84 -4.78
CA VAL A 75 -4.38 -7.70 -5.61
C VAL A 75 -2.86 -7.53 -5.53
N VAL A 76 -2.29 -7.52 -4.33
CA VAL A 76 -0.82 -7.40 -4.13
C VAL A 76 -0.07 -8.52 -4.87
N ARG A 77 -0.58 -9.75 -4.84
CA ARG A 77 0.03 -10.89 -5.56
C ARG A 77 -0.14 -10.84 -7.08
N THR A 78 -1.14 -10.11 -7.58
CA THR A 78 -1.48 -10.08 -9.01
C THR A 78 -0.74 -8.97 -9.76
N PHE A 79 -0.53 -7.82 -9.11
CA PHE A 79 0.02 -6.63 -9.75
C PHE A 79 1.47 -6.39 -9.31
N ASP A 80 2.40 -6.43 -10.27
CA ASP A 80 3.84 -6.29 -10.02
C ASP A 80 4.21 -4.93 -9.40
N ASN A 81 3.51 -3.86 -9.79
CA ASN A 81 3.69 -2.53 -9.20
C ASN A 81 3.24 -2.43 -7.73
N LEU A 82 2.65 -3.50 -7.17
CA LEU A 82 2.31 -3.64 -5.75
C LEU A 82 3.21 -4.66 -5.04
N ALA A 83 4.23 -5.21 -5.70
CA ALA A 83 5.12 -6.22 -5.13
C ALA A 83 5.84 -5.72 -3.85
N PHE A 84 6.05 -4.41 -3.72
CA PHE A 84 6.60 -3.79 -2.50
C PHE A 84 5.74 -4.02 -1.25
N LEU A 85 4.47 -4.43 -1.41
CA LEU A 85 3.56 -4.76 -0.32
C LEU A 85 3.54 -6.24 0.05
N ASN A 86 4.27 -7.13 -0.65
CA ASN A 86 4.21 -8.58 -0.41
C ASN A 86 4.49 -8.96 1.05
N ASP A 87 5.47 -8.31 1.67
CA ASP A 87 5.85 -8.59 3.06
C ASP A 87 4.88 -7.97 4.07
N THR A 88 4.17 -6.92 3.67
CA THR A 88 3.22 -6.19 4.53
C THR A 88 1.80 -6.74 4.44
N VAL A 89 1.40 -7.24 3.27
CA VAL A 89 0.07 -7.76 2.97
C VAL A 89 0.15 -9.19 2.38
N PRO A 90 0.73 -10.15 3.11
CA PRO A 90 0.90 -11.51 2.60
C PRO A 90 -0.45 -12.27 2.48
N PRO A 91 -0.54 -13.29 1.61
CA PRO A 91 -1.69 -14.19 1.60
C PRO A 91 -1.86 -14.90 2.95
N THR A 92 -3.09 -14.94 3.46
CA THR A 92 -3.37 -15.68 4.70
C THR A 92 -3.48 -17.18 4.41
N ILE A 93 -2.75 -17.97 5.20
CA ILE A 93 -2.79 -19.44 5.17
C ILE A 93 -3.37 -19.90 6.51
N LYS A 94 -4.27 -20.89 6.51
CA LYS A 94 -4.76 -21.46 7.77
C LYS A 94 -3.63 -22.24 8.45
N VAL A 95 -3.54 -22.12 9.77
CA VAL A 95 -2.49 -22.80 10.57
C VAL A 95 -2.48 -24.31 10.30
N ARG A 96 -3.66 -24.92 10.17
CA ARG A 96 -3.78 -26.34 9.83
C ARG A 96 -3.07 -26.69 8.51
N ASP A 97 -3.36 -25.94 7.46
CA ASP A 97 -2.81 -26.18 6.11
C ASP A 97 -1.29 -25.98 6.09
N LEU A 98 -0.78 -25.04 6.92
CA LEU A 98 0.65 -24.82 7.10
C LEU A 98 1.33 -26.02 7.80
N ILE A 99 0.74 -26.56 8.86
CA ILE A 99 1.27 -27.75 9.55
C ILE A 99 1.27 -28.97 8.61
N GLU A 100 0.21 -29.16 7.84
CA GLU A 100 0.12 -30.24 6.84
C GLU A 100 1.17 -30.09 5.74
N THR A 101 1.47 -28.87 5.27
CA THR A 101 2.55 -28.65 4.28
C THR A 101 3.94 -28.84 4.86
N GLU A 102 4.20 -28.39 6.09
CA GLU A 102 5.52 -28.55 6.73
C GLU A 102 5.79 -30.02 7.08
N THR A 103 4.78 -30.76 7.56
CA THR A 103 4.89 -32.21 7.78
C THR A 103 5.07 -33.00 6.48
N ALA A 104 4.39 -32.59 5.39
CA ALA A 104 4.57 -33.21 4.08
C ALA A 104 5.97 -32.96 3.50
N LYS A 105 6.54 -31.75 3.68
CA LYS A 105 7.92 -31.45 3.27
C LYS A 105 8.96 -32.22 4.10
N ALA A 106 8.74 -32.34 5.41
CA ALA A 106 9.64 -33.08 6.30
C ALA A 106 9.67 -34.59 6.00
N ASN A 107 8.58 -35.16 5.49
CA ASN A 107 8.51 -36.57 5.10
C ASN A 107 9.06 -36.85 3.69
N GLN A 108 9.41 -35.81 2.92
CA GLN A 108 9.99 -35.91 1.57
C GLN A 108 11.50 -35.59 1.55
N ALA A 109 12.08 -35.22 2.70
CA ALA A 109 13.51 -35.02 2.90
C ALA A 109 14.13 -36.21 3.64
#